data_AF-F4CXC5-F1
#
_entry.id   AF-F4CXC5-F1
#
_cell.length_a   1.000
_cell.length_b   1.000
_cell.length_c   1.000
_cell.angle_alpha   90.00
_cell.angle_beta   90.00
_cell.angle_gamma   90.00
#
_symmetry.space_group_name_H-M   'P 1'
#
loop_
_entity.id
_entity.type
_entity.pdbx_description
1 polymer ?
#
loop_
_entity_poly.entity_id
_entity_poly.type
_entity_poly.pdbx_seq_one_letter_code
_entity_poly.pdbx_strand_id
1 'polypeptide(L)'
;MDDDSANRLDPADPGRADAVGRPGAGVWSVGVLATGAENTVTVRGGAESTVAAAWATATAALVRAVEQWGRQEYRLTVAGTPVMVMPGLTAAGRVDVEDLAESLAQLRDADMLER
;
A
#
# COMPACT_ATOMS: atom_id res chain seq x y z
N MET A 1 31.77 10.48 43.66
CA MET A 1 30.75 11.54 43.71
C MET A 1 30.67 12.00 42.28
N ASP A 2 29.86 11.31 41.50
CA ASP A 2 29.96 11.30 40.04
C ASP A 2 28.55 11.46 39.46
N ASP A 3 28.39 12.61 38.80
CA ASP A 3 27.57 12.90 37.63
C ASP A 3 26.06 12.60 37.68
N ASP A 4 25.33 13.60 38.19
CA ASP A 4 23.95 13.91 37.83
C ASP A 4 23.93 14.47 36.39
N SER A 5 23.76 13.59 35.40
CA SER A 5 23.48 13.96 34.01
C SER A 5 22.40 13.06 33.41
N ALA A 6 21.22 13.03 34.02
CA ALA A 6 20.02 12.43 33.45
C ALA A 6 19.06 13.52 32.95
N ASN A 7 19.49 14.30 31.96
CA ASN A 7 18.59 15.11 31.14
C ASN A 7 18.92 14.95 29.66
N ARG A 8 18.30 13.96 29.03
CA ARG A 8 17.92 14.04 27.62
C ARG A 8 16.67 13.19 27.41
N LEU A 9 15.53 13.83 27.62
CA LEU A 9 14.34 13.53 26.83
C LEU A 9 14.74 13.65 25.36
N ASP A 10 14.71 12.52 24.64
CA ASP A 10 14.58 12.54 23.18
C ASP A 10 13.11 12.25 22.85
N PRO A 11 12.31 13.27 22.49
CA PRO A 11 10.90 13.10 22.16
C PRO A 11 10.65 12.89 20.65
N ALA A 12 11.56 12.27 19.90
CA ALA A 12 11.43 12.21 18.44
C ALA A 12 11.78 10.84 17.82
N ASP A 13 11.02 9.79 18.17
CA ASP A 13 10.71 8.74 17.19
C ASP A 13 9.38 8.02 17.53
N PRO A 14 8.23 8.51 17.03
CA PRO A 14 6.97 7.76 17.09
C PRO A 14 6.81 6.78 15.91
N GLY A 15 7.89 6.38 15.22
CA GLY A 15 7.82 5.81 13.89
C GLY A 15 7.99 4.29 13.77
N ARG A 16 8.45 3.57 14.80
CA ARG A 16 9.07 2.26 14.55
C ARG A 16 8.65 1.04 15.35
N ALA A 17 7.68 1.09 16.27
CA ALA A 17 7.44 -0.12 17.06
C ALA A 17 6.02 -0.29 17.60
N ASP A 18 5.00 -0.45 16.74
CA ASP A 18 3.69 -1.00 17.20
C ASP A 18 2.85 -1.68 16.08
N ALA A 19 3.49 -2.32 15.11
CA ALA A 19 2.81 -3.21 14.17
C ALA A 19 3.30 -4.66 14.29
N VAL A 20 3.47 -5.17 15.52
CA VAL A 20 3.64 -6.61 15.78
C VAL A 20 2.30 -7.19 16.21
N GLY A 21 1.33 -7.16 15.30
CA GLY A 21 0.05 -7.83 15.47
C GLY A 21 -0.08 -8.95 14.46
N ARG A 22 0.30 -10.18 14.85
CA ARG A 22 0.06 -11.49 14.19
C ARG A 22 0.42 -11.59 12.68
N PRO A 23 1.16 -12.61 12.22
CA PRO A 23 1.42 -12.76 10.80
C PRO A 23 0.12 -12.92 9.98
N GLY A 24 -0.06 -12.03 8.99
CA GLY A 24 -0.54 -12.40 7.66
C GLY A 24 -1.97 -12.01 7.26
N ALA A 25 -2.91 -11.84 8.19
CA ALA A 25 -4.30 -11.51 7.84
C ALA A 25 -4.50 -9.98 7.83
N GLY A 26 -4.66 -9.40 6.64
CA GLY A 26 -5.08 -7.99 6.49
C GLY A 26 -3.97 -6.94 6.44
N VAL A 27 -2.69 -7.33 6.42
CA VAL A 27 -1.59 -6.38 6.14
C VAL A 27 -1.60 -5.97 4.67
N TRP A 28 -1.42 -4.69 4.39
CA TRP A 28 -1.40 -4.18 3.02
C TRP A 28 -0.36 -3.07 2.80
N SER A 29 0.08 -2.93 1.55
CA SER A 29 0.92 -1.82 1.11
C SER A 29 0.69 -1.48 -0.36
N VAL A 30 0.82 -0.20 -0.70
CA VAL A 30 0.87 0.32 -2.07
C VAL A 30 2.23 0.99 -2.25
N GLY A 31 2.90 0.63 -3.32
CA GLY A 31 4.14 1.23 -3.78
C GLY A 31 4.05 1.67 -5.23
N VAL A 32 4.88 2.63 -5.61
CA VAL A 32 5.02 3.09 -7.00
C VAL A 32 6.46 2.86 -7.45
N LEU A 33 6.65 2.27 -8.62
CA LEU A 33 7.91 2.29 -9.33
C LEU A 33 7.89 3.48 -10.27
N ALA A 34 8.37 4.62 -9.78
CA ALA A 34 8.43 5.84 -10.57
C ALA A 34 9.40 5.64 -11.74
N THR A 35 9.06 6.21 -12.90
CA THR A 35 9.93 6.17 -14.08
C THR A 35 11.35 6.66 -13.73
N GLY A 36 12.36 5.81 -13.97
CA GLY A 36 13.76 6.11 -13.69
C GLY A 36 14.23 5.74 -12.27
N ALA A 37 13.35 5.21 -11.41
CA ALA A 37 13.74 4.62 -10.13
C ALA A 37 13.97 3.12 -10.27
N GLU A 38 15.01 2.61 -9.62
CA GLU A 38 15.29 1.16 -9.55
C GLU A 38 14.43 0.45 -8.50
N ASN A 39 13.88 1.21 -7.55
CA ASN A 39 13.18 0.69 -6.38
C ASN A 39 11.77 1.25 -6.26
N THR A 40 10.86 0.39 -5.82
CA THR A 40 9.51 0.79 -5.44
C THR A 40 9.57 1.74 -4.23
N VAL A 41 8.95 2.90 -4.34
CA VAL A 41 8.73 3.81 -3.22
C VAL A 41 7.39 3.46 -2.59
N THR A 42 7.38 3.13 -1.30
CA THR A 42 6.13 2.91 -0.56
C THR A 42 5.34 4.22 -0.50
N VAL A 43 4.10 4.15 -1.00
CA VAL A 43 3.14 5.25 -1.02
C VAL A 43 2.36 5.25 0.29
N ARG A 44 1.87 4.07 0.67
CA ARG A 44 1.08 3.86 1.87
C ARG A 44 1.08 2.39 2.26
N GLY A 45 0.81 2.11 3.52
CA GLY A 45 0.56 0.75 4.00
C GLY A 45 -0.15 0.79 5.34
N GLY A 46 -0.59 -0.38 5.79
CA GLY A 46 -1.32 -0.53 7.03
C GLY A 46 -1.71 -1.97 7.30
N ALA A 47 -2.57 -2.14 8.29
CA ALA A 47 -3.18 -3.42 8.62
C ALA A 47 -4.66 -3.21 8.91
N GLU A 48 -5.48 -4.13 8.41
CA GLU A 48 -6.92 -4.18 8.66
C GLU A 48 -7.29 -5.46 9.41
N SER A 49 -8.48 -5.47 10.01
CA SER A 49 -9.01 -6.61 10.76
C SER A 49 -9.36 -7.82 9.88
N THR A 50 -9.51 -7.63 8.56
CA THR A 50 -9.82 -8.69 7.60
C THR A 50 -9.08 -8.50 6.28
N VAL A 51 -8.88 -9.58 5.52
CA VAL A 51 -8.28 -9.53 4.16
C VAL A 51 -9.16 -8.71 3.20
N ALA A 52 -10.49 -8.84 3.28
CA ALA A 52 -11.41 -8.06 2.47
C ALA A 52 -11.31 -6.54 2.75
N ALA A 53 -11.21 -6.15 4.03
CA ALA A 53 -11.01 -4.75 4.41
C ALA A 53 -9.64 -4.22 3.95
N ALA A 54 -8.60 -5.05 4.01
CA ALA A 54 -7.27 -4.71 3.51
C ALA A 54 -7.28 -4.46 1.99
N TRP A 55 -7.94 -5.33 1.22
CA TRP A 55 -8.18 -5.13 -0.20
C TRP A 55 -8.92 -3.82 -0.49
N ALA A 56 -10.03 -3.55 0.20
CA ALA A 56 -10.79 -2.32 0.00
C ALA A 56 -9.94 -1.05 0.27
N THR A 57 -9.19 -1.05 1.37
CA THR A 57 -8.36 0.10 1.77
C THR A 57 -7.18 0.29 0.84
N ALA A 58 -6.52 -0.80 0.43
CA ALA A 58 -5.38 -0.76 -0.45
C ALA A 58 -5.77 -0.37 -1.88
N THR A 59 -6.92 -0.84 -2.39
CA THR A 59 -7.50 -0.39 -3.66
C THR A 59 -7.77 1.11 -3.64
N ALA A 60 -8.41 1.63 -2.59
CA ALA A 60 -8.65 3.07 -2.45
C ALA A 60 -7.34 3.88 -2.39
N ALA A 61 -6.31 3.36 -1.71
CA ALA A 61 -5.00 3.99 -1.65
C ALA A 61 -4.29 4.00 -3.02
N LEU A 62 -4.39 2.90 -3.78
CA LEU A 62 -3.83 2.79 -5.13
C LEU A 62 -4.54 3.71 -6.11
N VAL A 63 -5.87 3.79 -6.08
CA VAL A 63 -6.64 4.73 -6.92
C VAL A 63 -6.17 6.17 -6.69
N ARG A 64 -6.03 6.59 -5.43
CA ARG A 64 -5.52 7.94 -5.10
C ARG A 64 -4.08 8.15 -5.58
N ALA A 65 -3.23 7.13 -5.49
CA ALA A 65 -1.87 7.19 -6.00
C ALA A 65 -1.83 7.40 -7.52
N VAL A 66 -2.72 6.69 -8.23
CA VAL A 66 -2.90 6.79 -9.68
C VAL A 66 -3.44 8.17 -10.09
N GLU A 67 -4.40 8.71 -9.34
CA GLU A 67 -4.88 10.08 -9.54
C GLU A 67 -3.77 11.13 -9.36
N GLN A 68 -2.84 10.89 -8.43
CA GLN A 68 -1.74 11.81 -8.12
C GLN A 68 -0.59 11.75 -9.12
N TRP A 69 -0.13 10.55 -9.50
CA TRP A 69 1.08 10.36 -10.32
C TRP A 69 0.80 9.86 -11.73
N GLY A 70 -0.46 9.60 -12.06
CA GLY A 70 -0.88 9.11 -13.36
C GLY A 70 -0.41 7.69 -13.62
N ARG A 71 -0.11 7.41 -14.90
CA ARG A 71 0.27 6.07 -15.35
C ARG A 71 1.73 5.76 -15.00
N GLN A 72 1.91 5.00 -13.94
CA GLN A 72 3.19 4.39 -13.53
C GLN A 72 2.98 2.88 -13.32
N GLU A 73 4.05 2.16 -13.05
CA GLU A 73 3.93 0.82 -12.48
C GLU A 73 3.73 0.94 -10.96
N TYR A 74 2.71 0.25 -10.45
CA TYR A 74 2.38 0.21 -9.05
C TYR A 74 2.49 -1.22 -8.53
N ARG A 75 2.88 -1.33 -7.26
CA ARG A 75 2.92 -2.60 -6.55
C ARG A 75 1.93 -2.53 -5.39
N LEU A 76 0.87 -3.30 -5.51
CA LEU A 76 -0.06 -3.58 -4.42
C LEU A 76 0.42 -4.85 -3.70
N THR A 77 0.30 -4.92 -2.38
CA THR A 77 0.50 -6.16 -1.63
C THR A 77 -0.59 -6.24 -0.59
N VAL A 78 -1.32 -7.35 -0.56
CA VAL A 78 -2.40 -7.61 0.42
C VAL A 78 -2.23 -9.00 0.97
N ALA A 79 -2.23 -9.14 2.30
CA ALA A 79 -2.08 -10.42 3.00
C ALA A 79 -0.89 -11.27 2.52
N GLY A 80 0.22 -10.59 2.17
CA GLY A 80 1.45 -11.21 1.65
C GLY A 80 1.48 -11.48 0.15
N THR A 81 0.36 -11.33 -0.56
CA THR A 81 0.26 -11.55 -2.01
C THR A 81 0.64 -10.26 -2.77
N PRO A 82 1.73 -10.24 -3.55
CA PRO A 82 2.07 -9.08 -4.37
C PRO A 82 1.29 -9.08 -5.70
N VAL A 83 0.79 -7.92 -6.09
CA VAL A 83 0.11 -7.66 -7.36
C VAL A 83 0.78 -6.47 -8.04
N MET A 84 1.28 -6.68 -9.25
CA MET A 84 1.79 -5.60 -10.11
C MET A 84 0.63 -5.01 -10.89
N VAL A 85 0.53 -3.69 -10.91
CA VAL A 85 -0.57 -2.96 -11.52
C VAL A 85 -0.01 -1.89 -12.44
N MET A 86 -0.46 -1.89 -13.69
CA MET A 86 -0.22 -0.82 -14.64
C MET A 86 -1.56 -0.29 -15.13
N PRO A 87 -1.96 0.95 -14.76
CA PRO A 87 -3.25 1.48 -15.16
C PRO A 87 -3.38 1.56 -16.68
N GLY A 88 -4.56 1.16 -17.17
CA GLY A 88 -4.97 1.33 -18.55
C GLY A 88 -5.18 2.78 -18.92
N LEU A 89 -5.46 3.00 -20.20
CA LEU A 89 -5.87 4.30 -20.73
C LEU A 89 -7.25 4.15 -21.37
N THR A 90 -8.11 5.13 -21.13
CA THR A 90 -9.35 5.35 -21.89
C THR A 90 -9.04 5.62 -23.36
N ALA A 91 -10.06 5.53 -24.22
CA ALA A 91 -9.94 5.90 -25.64
C ALA A 91 -9.47 7.35 -25.88
N ALA A 92 -9.68 8.25 -24.90
CA ALA A 92 -9.19 9.63 -24.94
C ALA A 92 -7.73 9.78 -24.49
N GLY A 93 -7.02 8.68 -24.19
CA GLY A 93 -5.64 8.69 -23.73
C GLY A 93 -5.46 9.11 -22.26
N ARG A 94 -6.55 9.21 -21.48
CA ARG A 94 -6.51 9.49 -20.03
C ARG A 94 -6.44 8.20 -19.24
N VAL A 95 -5.84 8.21 -18.06
CA VAL A 95 -5.80 7.04 -17.17
C VAL A 95 -7.21 6.55 -16.86
N ASP A 96 -7.43 5.25 -17.04
CA ASP A 96 -8.73 4.62 -16.78
C ASP A 96 -8.79 4.13 -15.32
N VAL A 97 -9.31 4.98 -14.45
CA VAL A 97 -9.41 4.70 -13.01
C VAL A 97 -10.59 3.78 -12.71
N GLU A 98 -11.66 3.85 -13.52
CA GLU A 98 -12.87 3.03 -13.35
C GLU A 98 -12.56 1.57 -13.66
N ASP A 99 -11.94 1.29 -14.82
CA ASP A 99 -11.49 -0.05 -15.21
C ASP A 99 -10.48 -0.64 -14.20
N LEU A 100 -9.58 0.20 -13.67
CA LEU A 100 -8.64 -0.21 -12.63
C LEU A 100 -9.36 -0.67 -11.36
N ALA A 101 -10.33 0.11 -10.88
CA ALA A 101 -11.07 -0.21 -9.66
C ALA A 101 -11.89 -1.50 -9.81
N GLU A 102 -12.52 -1.70 -10.97
CA GLU A 102 -13.26 -2.92 -11.29
C GLU A 102 -12.32 -4.14 -11.33
N SER A 103 -11.18 -4.04 -12.02
CA SER A 103 -10.18 -5.10 -12.12
C SER A 103 -9.64 -5.52 -10.75
N LEU A 104 -9.37 -4.56 -9.86
CA LEU A 104 -8.93 -4.84 -8.49
C LEU A 104 -10.02 -5.51 -7.64
N ALA A 105 -11.29 -5.18 -7.87
CA ALA A 105 -12.41 -5.84 -7.20
C ALA A 105 -12.56 -7.31 -7.66
N GLN A 106 -12.40 -7.58 -8.95
CA GLN A 106 -12.42 -8.95 -9.48
C GLN A 106 -11.25 -9.79 -8.92
N LEU A 107 -10.05 -9.19 -8.83
CA LEU A 107 -8.87 -9.84 -8.24
C LEU A 107 -9.07 -10.17 -6.75
N ARG A 108 -9.65 -9.24 -5.97
CA ARG A 108 -10.03 -9.51 -4.57
C ARG A 108 -10.95 -10.72 -4.48
N ASP A 109 -11.98 -10.79 -5.32
CA ASP A 109 -12.95 -11.88 -5.25
C ASP A 109 -12.33 -13.23 -5.63
N ALA A 110 -11.35 -13.24 -6.53
CA ALA A 110 -10.55 -14.43 -6.83
C ALA A 110 -9.66 -14.86 -5.66
N ASP A 111 -8.90 -13.96 -5.05
CA ASP A 111 -8.03 -14.25 -3.89
C ASP A 111 -8.83 -14.76 -2.68
N MET A 112 -10.06 -14.28 -2.51
CA MET A 112 -10.97 -14.74 -1.45
C MET A 112 -11.60 -16.11 -1.72
N LEU A 113 -11.65 -16.57 -2.98
CA LEU A 113 -12.18 -17.89 -3.34
C LEU A 113 -11.12 -18.99 -3.19
N GLU A 114 -9.84 -18.64 -3.36
CA GLU A 114 -8.72 -19.57 -3.23
C GLU A 114 -8.29 -19.83 -1.77
N ARG A 115 -8.95 -19.20 -0.78
CA ARG A 115 -8.63 -19.26 0.65
C ARG A 115 -9.77 -19.85 1.48
#